data_AF-A0A8H5NS42-F1
#
_entry.id   AF-A0A8H5NS42-F1
#
_cell.length_a   1.000
_cell.length_b   1.000
_cell.length_c   1.000
_cell.angle_alpha   90.00
_cell.angle_beta   90.00
_cell.angle_gamma   90.00
#
_symmetry.space_group_name_H-M   'P 1'
#
loop_
_entity.id
_entity.type
_entity.pdbx_description
1 polymer ?
#
loop_
_entity_poly.entity_id
_entity_poly.type
_entity_poly.pdbx_seq_one_letter_code
_entity_poly.pdbx_strand_id
1 'polypeptide(L)'
;MLVQELKTLREGILPLELEPLRAAVRGDAVPEEFPHELVYKCLIAGIRYHDGFAIELRDTLRQLLKAHPTLFMRYKIGRACAAGGYEELYKELDLLPDVAMAEEARDSLPASQDDYCDKVI
;
A
#
# COMPACT_ATOMS: atom_id res chain seq x y z
N MET A 1 -0.94 -21.31 32.80
CA MET A 1 -1.41 -21.52 31.42
C MET A 1 -1.75 -20.18 30.77
N LEU A 2 -2.75 -19.44 31.28
CA LEU A 2 -3.15 -18.10 30.79
C LEU A 2 -2.01 -17.06 30.66
N VAL A 3 -1.11 -16.96 31.65
CA VAL A 3 0.00 -15.99 31.58
C VAL A 3 0.99 -16.32 30.44
N GLN A 4 1.18 -17.60 30.15
CA GLN A 4 2.09 -18.02 29.07
C GLN A 4 1.45 -17.78 27.70
N GLU A 5 0.17 -18.10 27.55
CA GLU A 5 -0.62 -17.80 26.35
C GLU A 5 -0.66 -16.29 26.07
N LEU A 6 -0.86 -15.46 27.10
CA LEU A 6 -0.82 -14.00 26.98
C LEU A 6 0.56 -13.47 26.58
N LYS A 7 1.64 -14.08 27.06
CA LYS A 7 3.01 -13.72 26.64
C LYS A 7 3.26 -14.07 25.17
N THR A 8 2.85 -15.26 24.74
CA THR A 8 2.95 -15.69 23.35
C THR A 8 2.09 -14.82 22.43
N LEU A 9 0.87 -14.46 22.83
CA LEU A 9 0.02 -13.52 22.10
C LEU A 9 0.68 -12.14 21.99
N ARG A 10 1.22 -11.61 23.09
CA ARG A 10 1.93 -10.31 23.11
C ARG A 10 3.18 -10.34 22.21
N GLU A 11 3.95 -11.42 22.25
CA GLU A 11 5.15 -11.60 21.41
C GLU A 11 4.81 -11.77 19.93
N GLY A 12 3.60 -12.23 19.60
CA GLY A 12 3.06 -12.27 18.25
C GLY A 12 2.50 -10.94 17.74
N ILE A 13 2.37 -9.90 18.59
CA ILE A 13 2.02 -8.55 18.13
C ILE A 13 3.29 -7.92 17.55
N LEU A 14 3.34 -7.78 16.23
CA LEU A 14 4.43 -7.05 15.59
C LEU A 14 4.46 -5.60 16.12
N PRO A 15 5.60 -5.13 16.64
CA PRO A 15 5.72 -3.76 17.12
C PRO A 15 5.56 -2.78 15.95
N LEU A 16 4.83 -1.69 16.20
CA LEU A 16 4.72 -0.60 15.25
C LEU A 16 5.89 0.36 15.45
N GLU A 17 6.86 0.33 14.54
CA GLU A 17 8.01 1.23 14.58
C GLU A 17 7.69 2.59 13.96
N LEU A 18 8.16 3.67 14.61
CA LEU A 18 7.79 5.04 14.20
C LEU A 18 8.60 5.56 13.01
N GLU A 19 9.85 5.14 12.85
CA GLU A 19 10.71 5.62 11.77
C GLU A 19 10.24 5.17 10.38
N PRO A 20 9.87 3.90 10.14
CA PRO A 20 9.27 3.50 8.87
C PRO A 20 8.00 4.27 8.53
N LEU A 21 7.16 4.58 9.53
CA LEU A 21 5.97 5.40 9.33
C LEU A 21 6.31 6.82 8.88
N ARG A 22 7.28 7.45 9.55
CA ARG A 22 7.73 8.81 9.22
C ARG A 22 8.31 8.89 7.82
N ALA A 23 9.15 7.93 7.45
CA ALA A 23 9.75 7.85 6.12
C ALA A 23 8.66 7.68 5.04
N ALA A 24 7.70 6.78 5.25
CA ALA A 24 6.60 6.57 4.32
C ALA A 24 5.71 7.82 4.16
N VAL A 25 5.31 8.48 5.26
CA VAL A 25 4.48 9.70 5.21
C VAL A 25 5.18 10.83 4.45
N ARG A 26 6.50 10.96 4.60
CA ARG A 26 7.30 12.00 3.93
C ARG A 26 7.63 11.67 2.48
N GLY A 27 7.30 10.46 2.01
CA GLY A 27 7.73 9.99 0.70
C GLY A 27 9.25 9.76 0.61
N ASP A 28 9.90 9.39 1.71
CA ASP A 28 11.35 9.13 1.75
C ASP A 28 11.67 7.65 1.47
N ALA A 29 10.77 6.73 1.82
CA ALA A 29 10.99 5.29 1.67
C ALA A 29 9.69 4.48 1.58
N VAL A 30 9.79 3.29 0.97
CA VAL A 30 8.72 2.29 0.90
C VAL A 30 8.92 1.24 1.98
N PRO A 31 7.91 0.93 2.80
CA PRO A 31 7.99 -0.19 3.72
C PRO A 31 8.19 -1.53 2.97
N GLU A 32 9.12 -2.36 3.43
CA GLU A 32 9.34 -3.71 2.87
C GLU A 32 8.15 -4.65 3.15
N GLU A 33 7.44 -4.39 4.25
CA GLU A 33 6.26 -5.14 4.68
C GLU A 33 5.14 -4.20 5.14
N PHE A 34 3.93 -4.75 5.24
CA PHE A 34 2.73 -4.03 5.72
C PHE A 34 2.10 -4.73 6.92
N PRO A 35 2.79 -4.77 8.09
CA PRO A 35 2.33 -5.51 9.25
C PRO A 35 1.08 -4.90 9.90
N HIS A 36 0.83 -3.60 9.67
CA HIS A 36 -0.32 -2.88 10.19
C HIS A 36 -0.90 -1.96 9.11
N GLU A 37 -2.23 -1.81 9.08
CA GLU A 37 -2.91 -0.93 8.12
C GLU A 37 -2.45 0.52 8.19
N LEU A 38 -1.97 0.97 9.36
CA LEU A 38 -1.40 2.30 9.53
C LEU A 38 -0.13 2.52 8.68
N VAL A 39 0.74 1.50 8.58
CA VAL A 39 1.96 1.57 7.73
C VAL A 39 1.55 1.80 6.28
N TYR A 40 0.51 1.10 5.84
CA TYR A 40 -0.03 1.24 4.51
C TYR A 40 -0.63 2.63 4.27
N LYS A 41 -1.43 3.16 5.22
CA LYS A 41 -1.98 4.52 5.12
C LYS A 41 -0.88 5.60 5.09
N CYS A 42 0.23 5.38 5.79
CA CYS A 42 1.39 6.26 5.70
C CYS A 42 2.01 6.26 4.29
N LEU A 43 2.14 5.09 3.66
CA LEU A 43 2.59 4.99 2.26
C LEU A 43 1.65 5.75 1.32
N ILE A 44 0.33 5.55 1.45
CA ILE A 44 -0.66 6.25 0.64
C ILE A 44 -0.55 7.77 0.82
N ALA A 45 -0.41 8.25 2.05
CA ALA A 45 -0.22 9.68 2.31
C ALA A 45 1.04 10.20 1.59
N GLY A 46 2.14 9.44 1.63
CA GLY A 46 3.35 9.72 0.86
C GLY A 46 3.05 9.88 -0.64
N ILE A 47 2.33 8.92 -1.24
CA ILE A 47 1.92 8.95 -2.65
C ILE A 47 1.12 10.22 -2.97
N ARG A 48 0.14 10.57 -2.13
CA ARG A 48 -0.79 11.68 -2.38
C ARG A 48 -0.14 13.07 -2.29
N TYR A 49 0.89 13.23 -1.46
CA TYR A 49 1.45 14.55 -1.15
C TYR A 49 2.88 14.78 -1.63
N HIS A 50 3.52 13.76 -2.23
CA HIS A 50 4.91 13.83 -2.69
C HIS A 50 5.06 13.28 -4.12
N ASP A 51 4.80 14.11 -5.14
CA ASP A 51 4.78 13.71 -6.56
C ASP A 51 6.06 12.99 -7.03
N GLY A 52 7.23 13.49 -6.63
CA GLY A 52 8.52 12.87 -6.98
C GLY A 52 8.64 11.44 -6.44
N PHE A 53 8.20 11.23 -5.20
CA PHE A 53 8.15 9.92 -4.59
C PHE A 53 7.15 9.01 -5.32
N ALA A 54 5.96 9.50 -5.65
CA ALA A 54 4.96 8.71 -6.38
C ALA A 54 5.49 8.23 -7.75
N ILE A 55 6.18 9.08 -8.50
CA ILE A 55 6.76 8.71 -9.81
C ILE A 55 7.75 7.56 -9.68
N GLU A 56 8.67 7.63 -8.71
CA GLU A 56 9.69 6.60 -8.48
C GLU A 56 9.11 5.32 -7.85
N LEU A 57 8.02 5.46 -7.10
CA LEU A 57 7.41 4.37 -6.36
C LEU A 57 6.93 3.23 -7.25
N ARG A 58 6.38 3.52 -8.44
CA ARG A 58 5.81 2.51 -9.36
C ARG A 58 6.78 1.36 -9.62
N ASP A 59 8.04 1.68 -9.92
CA ASP A 59 9.04 0.65 -10.25
C ASP A 59 9.55 -0.06 -8.99
N THR A 60 9.58 0.64 -7.85
CA THR A 60 9.86 0.03 -6.54
C THR A 60 8.80 -1.00 -6.15
N LEU A 61 7.50 -0.74 -6.40
CA LEU A 61 6.42 -1.69 -6.13
C LEU A 61 6.54 -2.96 -7.01
N ARG A 62 6.96 -2.82 -8.27
CA ARG A 62 7.27 -3.99 -9.12
C ARG A 62 8.38 -4.85 -8.54
N GLN A 63 9.43 -4.23 -8.00
CA GLN A 63 10.53 -4.96 -7.36
C GLN A 63 10.05 -5.65 -6.07
N LEU A 64 9.26 -4.96 -5.26
CA LEU A 64 8.72 -5.49 -4.03
C LEU A 64 7.81 -6.70 -4.29
N LEU A 65 6.97 -6.64 -5.32
CA LEU A 65 6.13 -7.76 -5.74
C LEU A 65 6.96 -8.98 -6.16
N LYS A 66 8.07 -8.77 -6.87
CA LYS A 66 8.99 -9.85 -7.26
C LYS A 66 9.66 -10.49 -6.05
N ALA A 67 10.02 -9.69 -5.05
CA ALA A 67 10.61 -10.19 -3.80
C ALA A 67 9.59 -10.94 -2.94
N HIS A 68 8.33 -10.48 -2.91
CA HIS A 68 7.28 -11.03 -2.06
C HIS A 68 5.97 -11.27 -2.84
N PRO A 69 5.87 -12.35 -3.66
CA PRO A 69 4.77 -12.56 -4.60
C PRO A 69 3.48 -13.12 -3.97
N THR A 70 3.23 -12.82 -2.70
CA THR A 70 2.05 -13.30 -1.96
C THR A 70 0.78 -12.59 -2.40
N LEU A 71 -0.38 -13.23 -2.21
CA LEU A 71 -1.67 -12.61 -2.51
C LEU A 71 -1.91 -11.35 -1.66
N PHE A 72 -1.47 -11.37 -0.40
CA PHE A 72 -1.52 -10.22 0.49
C PHE A 72 -0.71 -9.03 -0.05
N MET A 73 0.52 -9.28 -0.51
CA MET A 73 1.36 -8.23 -1.09
C MET A 73 0.81 -7.71 -2.41
N ARG A 74 0.32 -8.58 -3.30
CA ARG A 74 -0.41 -8.14 -4.51
C ARG A 74 -1.55 -7.21 -4.16
N TYR A 75 -2.39 -7.58 -3.21
CA TYR A 75 -3.52 -6.77 -2.79
C TYR A 75 -3.11 -5.38 -2.28
N LYS A 76 -2.09 -5.32 -1.40
CA LYS A 76 -1.54 -4.04 -0.92
C LYS A 76 -0.98 -3.20 -2.06
N ILE A 77 -0.23 -3.80 -2.98
CA ILE A 77 0.31 -3.10 -4.15
C ILE A 77 -0.82 -2.62 -5.07
N GLY A 78 -1.90 -3.39 -5.23
CA GLY A 78 -3.07 -3.01 -6.03
C GLY A 78 -3.75 -1.76 -5.49
N ARG A 79 -3.96 -1.69 -4.17
CA ARG A 79 -4.45 -0.46 -3.53
C ARG A 79 -3.48 0.72 -3.75
N ALA A 80 -2.17 0.50 -3.78
CA ALA A 80 -1.21 1.59 -3.95
C ALA A 80 -1.21 2.09 -5.40
N CYS A 81 -1.43 1.17 -6.35
CA CYS A 81 -1.68 1.51 -7.74
C CYS A 81 -2.97 2.30 -7.92
N ALA A 82 -4.03 1.98 -7.17
CA ALA A 82 -5.26 2.75 -7.18
C ALA A 82 -5.00 4.20 -6.72
N ALA A 83 -4.29 4.38 -5.60
CA ALA A 83 -3.91 5.70 -5.10
C ALA A 83 -3.00 6.49 -6.07
N GLY A 84 -1.99 5.83 -6.64
CA GLY A 84 -0.97 6.47 -7.46
C GLY A 84 -1.30 6.54 -8.95
N GLY A 85 -2.44 6.00 -9.38
CA GLY A 85 -2.81 5.95 -10.81
C GLY A 85 -1.89 5.03 -11.64
N TYR A 86 -1.30 3.99 -11.04
CA TYR A 86 -0.36 3.10 -11.71
C TYR A 86 -1.08 2.02 -12.55
N GLU A 87 -1.85 2.44 -13.56
CA GLU A 87 -2.77 1.57 -14.30
C GLU A 87 -2.12 0.34 -14.94
N GLU A 88 -0.94 0.51 -15.54
CA GLU A 88 -0.20 -0.61 -16.15
C GLU A 88 0.17 -1.66 -15.12
N LEU A 89 0.72 -1.22 -13.98
CA LEU A 89 1.09 -2.12 -12.90
C LEU A 89 -0.14 -2.79 -12.30
N TYR A 90 -1.24 -2.06 -12.09
CA TYR A 90 -2.49 -2.62 -11.57
C TYR A 90 -2.99 -3.79 -12.42
N LYS A 91 -3.00 -3.62 -13.76
CA LYS A 91 -3.42 -4.67 -14.70
C LYS A 91 -2.53 -5.92 -14.64
N GLU A 92 -1.23 -5.75 -14.36
CA GLU A 92 -0.30 -6.88 -14.19
C GLU A 92 -0.61 -7.73 -12.95
N LEU A 93 -1.34 -7.20 -11.95
CA LEU A 93 -1.60 -7.90 -10.68
C LEU A 93 -2.70 -8.95 -10.77
N ASP A 94 -3.56 -8.89 -11.79
CA ASP A 94 -4.72 -9.76 -11.98
C ASP A 94 -5.62 -9.81 -10.72
N LEU A 95 -5.90 -8.63 -10.16
CA LEU A 95 -6.77 -8.47 -9.01
C LEU A 95 -8.17 -8.08 -9.46
N LEU A 96 -9.17 -8.59 -8.74
CA LEU A 96 -10.52 -8.04 -8.85
C LEU A 96 -10.57 -6.69 -8.13
N PRO A 97 -11.19 -5.67 -8.73
CA PRO A 97 -11.43 -4.41 -8.06
C PRO A 97 -12.33 -4.61 -6.83
N ASP A 98 -12.13 -3.76 -5.83
CA ASP A 98 -12.96 -3.71 -4.65
C ASP A 98 -13.16 -2.28 -4.12
N VAL A 99 -14.05 -2.16 -3.13
CA VAL A 99 -14.42 -0.85 -2.56
C VAL A 99 -13.20 -0.12 -2.00
N ALA A 100 -12.24 -0.82 -1.39
CA ALA A 100 -11.08 -0.17 -0.81
C ALA A 100 -10.17 0.42 -1.90
N MET A 101 -9.97 -0.29 -3.01
CA MET A 101 -9.21 0.23 -4.15
C MET A 101 -9.92 1.41 -4.81
N ALA A 102 -11.24 1.30 -5.03
CA ALA A 102 -12.06 2.35 -5.61
C ALA A 102 -12.04 3.65 -4.78
N GLU A 103 -12.17 3.53 -3.45
CA GLU A 103 -12.07 4.68 -2.53
C GLU A 103 -10.68 5.30 -2.58
N GLU A 104 -9.62 4.47 -2.60
CA GLU A 104 -8.24 4.97 -2.68
C GLU A 104 -7.99 5.76 -3.96
N ALA A 105 -8.50 5.29 -5.10
CA ALA A 105 -8.41 5.98 -6.39
C ALA A 105 -9.17 7.31 -6.36
N ARG A 106 -10.43 7.28 -5.90
CA ARG A 106 -11.28 8.49 -5.81
C ARG A 106 -10.69 9.56 -4.90
N ASP A 107 -10.09 9.15 -3.78
CA ASP A 107 -9.50 10.08 -2.81
C ASP A 107 -8.18 10.70 -3.29
N SER A 108 -7.50 10.05 -4.24
CA SER A 108 -6.13 10.42 -4.62
C SER A 108 -6.03 11.06 -6.01
N LEU A 109 -6.93 10.70 -6.94
CA LEU A 109 -6.82 11.07 -8.35
C LEU A 109 -7.76 12.22 -8.72
N PRO A 110 -7.36 13.09 -9.66
CA PRO A 110 -8.24 14.15 -10.15
C PRO A 110 -9.41 13.56 -10.96
N ALA A 111 -10.55 14.25 -10.97
CA ALA A 111 -11.76 13.84 -11.71
C ALA A 111 -11.53 13.62 -13.23
N SER A 112 -10.45 14.15 -13.80
CA SER A 112 -10.06 13.86 -15.18
C SER A 112 -9.64 12.40 -15.42
N GLN A 113 -9.38 11.63 -14.36
CA GLN A 113 -9.00 10.22 -14.40
C GLN A 113 -10.16 9.27 -14.01
N ASP A 114 -11.41 9.73 -14.10
CA ASP A 114 -12.59 8.91 -13.79
C ASP A 114 -12.64 7.58 -14.56
N ASP A 115 -12.16 7.53 -15.82
CA ASP A 115 -12.04 6.28 -16.60
C ASP A 115 -11.13 5.23 -15.92
N TYR A 116 -10.12 5.67 -15.17
CA TYR A 116 -9.29 4.76 -14.38
C TYR A 116 -10.01 4.33 -13.09
N CYS A 117 -10.69 5.26 -12.41
CA CYS A 117 -11.51 4.93 -11.23
C CYS A 117 -12.55 3.84 -11.57
N ASP A 118 -13.20 3.91 -12.74
CA ASP A 118 -14.17 2.91 -13.21
C ASP A 118 -13.54 1.53 -13.49
N LYS A 119 -12.25 1.48 -13.85
CA LYS A 119 -11.53 0.20 -14.06
C LYS A 119 -11.06 -0.46 -12.76
N VAL A 120 -11.02 0.33 -11.67
CA VAL A 120 -10.60 -0.10 -10.34
C VAL A 120 -11.81 -0.29 -9.40
N ILE A 121 -13.04 -0.12 -9.93
CA ILE A 121 -14.36 -0.41 -9.31
C ILE A 121 -14.89 -1.78 -9.77
#